data_AF-A0A1I5M898-F1
#
_entry.id   AF-A0A1I5M898-F1
#
_cell.length_a   1.000
_cell.length_b   1.000
_cell.length_c   1.000
_cell.angle_alpha   90.00
_cell.angle_beta   90.00
_cell.angle_gamma   90.00
#
_symmetry.space_group_name_H-M   'P 1'
#
loop_
_entity.id
_entity.type
_entity.pdbx_description
1 polymer ?
#
loop_
_entity_poly.entity_id
_entity_poly.type
_entity_poly.pdbx_seq_one_letter_code
_entity_poly.pdbx_strand_id
1 'polypeptide(L)'
;MKDLRELAGFILSVAIIWHVYAAFSSKTSISGLFKESPEIGYVWSNNGDTNPRFFWEKTKAKWQAGLNHPQYHVVSSDREGRWIPDAGYRFTGDGVKDLSVLWQEKVKHPTMNAYSSADEGYWIPELGYKFEANQEGKATGTIWNAGEQFNDLKITASGRVGYFEAFPGYLFSHPDKNLDVVWTPGLAHPVYPDSVSGSTEGVWVSRVLPQQPSAGDHIVKGFAIAAIANIIEWISGESNHYTNSMKEDGAKEVLIGSIQAIQEN
;
A
#
# COMPACT_ATOMS: atom_id res chain seq x y z
N MET A 1 -1.01 78.60 -9.34
CA MET A 1 0.05 77.75 -9.94
C MET A 1 1.18 77.39 -8.98
N LYS A 2 1.62 78.28 -8.07
CA LYS A 2 2.62 77.94 -7.03
C LYS A 2 2.17 76.78 -6.14
N ASP A 3 0.93 76.83 -5.64
CA ASP A 3 0.38 75.84 -4.70
C ASP A 3 0.32 74.41 -5.27
N LEU A 4 0.07 74.27 -6.57
CA LEU A 4 -0.02 72.94 -7.20
C LEU A 4 1.34 72.25 -7.29
N ARG A 5 2.43 73.03 -7.47
CA ARG A 5 3.80 72.50 -7.51
C ARG A 5 4.28 72.09 -6.12
N GLU A 6 3.97 72.89 -5.11
CA GLU A 6 4.32 72.58 -3.72
C GLU A 6 3.58 71.33 -3.22
N LEU A 7 2.28 71.21 -3.53
CA LEU A 7 1.50 70.02 -3.22
C LEU A 7 2.06 68.77 -3.94
N ALA A 8 2.39 68.88 -5.23
CA ALA A 8 2.98 67.77 -5.97
C ALA A 8 4.34 67.34 -5.40
N GLY A 9 5.19 68.29 -5.00
CA GLY A 9 6.48 68.00 -4.36
C GLY A 9 6.32 67.32 -3.00
N PHE A 10 5.33 67.73 -2.20
CA PHE A 10 5.01 67.07 -0.94
C PHE A 10 4.52 65.63 -1.15
N ILE A 11 3.57 65.41 -2.07
CA ILE A 11 3.05 64.07 -2.38
C ILE A 11 4.17 63.14 -2.86
N LEU A 12 5.06 63.64 -3.74
CA LEU A 12 6.20 62.87 -4.23
C LEU A 12 7.17 62.50 -3.09
N SER A 13 7.44 63.43 -2.18
CA SER A 13 8.34 63.19 -1.04
C SER A 13 7.77 62.12 -0.09
N VAL A 14 6.46 62.19 0.20
CA VAL A 14 5.76 61.16 1.00
C VAL A 14 5.80 59.81 0.30
N ALA A 15 5.54 59.77 -1.01
CA ALA A 15 5.62 58.54 -1.78
C ALA A 15 7.02 57.92 -1.71
N ILE A 16 8.08 58.71 -1.88
CA ILE A 16 9.47 58.23 -1.79
C ILE A 16 9.77 57.66 -0.40
N ILE A 17 9.45 58.41 0.67
CA ILE A 17 9.68 57.95 2.06
C ILE A 17 8.94 56.64 2.32
N TRP A 18 7.70 56.51 1.82
CA TRP A 18 6.93 55.29 1.95
C TRP A 18 7.56 54.11 1.20
N HIS A 19 7.98 54.29 -0.07
CA HIS A 19 8.65 53.21 -0.82
C HIS A 19 9.94 52.75 -0.12
N VAL A 20 10.71 53.69 0.46
CA VAL A 20 11.90 53.36 1.25
C VAL A 20 11.52 52.53 2.47
N TYR A 21 10.51 52.95 3.24
CA TYR A 21 10.04 52.17 4.39
C TYR A 21 9.57 50.76 4.00
N ALA A 22 8.76 50.65 2.94
CA ALA A 22 8.26 49.37 2.44
C ALA A 22 9.41 48.46 1.96
N ALA A 23 10.42 49.02 1.29
CA ALA A 23 11.59 48.26 0.83
C ALA A 23 12.47 47.71 1.98
N PHE A 24 12.38 48.29 3.18
CA PHE A 24 13.06 47.79 4.39
C PHE A 24 12.18 46.88 5.25
N SER A 25 10.91 46.68 4.88
CA SER A 25 10.03 45.72 5.54
C SER A 25 10.30 44.31 5.02
N SER A 26 10.58 43.36 5.91
CA SER A 26 10.81 41.96 5.53
C SER A 26 9.52 41.16 5.27
N LYS A 27 8.34 41.78 5.42
CA LYS A 27 7.03 41.09 5.43
C LYS A 27 6.07 41.57 4.35
N THR A 28 6.44 42.62 3.63
CA THR A 28 5.61 43.25 2.59
C THR A 28 6.46 43.64 1.39
N SER A 29 5.97 43.41 0.19
CA SER A 29 6.57 43.86 -1.07
C SER A 29 5.74 45.00 -1.69
N ILE A 30 6.39 45.85 -2.49
CA ILE A 30 5.71 46.92 -3.23
C ILE A 30 5.08 46.31 -4.49
N SER A 31 3.77 46.47 -4.64
CA SER A 31 3.00 45.93 -5.77
C SER A 31 2.35 47.02 -6.62
N GLY A 32 2.65 48.29 -6.35
CA GLY A 32 2.17 49.47 -7.06
C GLY A 32 2.56 50.76 -6.34
N LEU A 33 2.28 51.92 -6.94
CA LEU A 33 2.74 53.23 -6.43
C LEU A 33 2.34 53.53 -4.97
N PHE A 34 1.22 52.99 -4.52
CA PHE A 34 0.75 53.12 -3.14
C PHE A 34 0.21 51.80 -2.59
N LYS A 35 0.58 50.69 -3.23
CA LYS A 35 0.10 49.36 -2.88
C LYS A 35 1.23 48.48 -2.40
N GLU A 36 0.97 47.79 -1.32
CA GLU A 36 1.80 46.73 -0.79
C GLU A 36 1.06 45.39 -0.88
N SER A 37 1.81 44.32 -1.08
CA SER A 37 1.36 42.94 -0.90
C SER A 37 2.14 42.32 0.25
N PRO A 38 1.60 41.31 0.94
CA PRO A 38 2.43 40.50 1.83
C PRO A 38 3.57 39.86 1.02
N GLU A 39 4.73 39.71 1.65
CA GLU A 39 5.79 38.88 1.08
C GLU A 39 5.31 37.43 0.91
N ILE A 40 5.96 36.69 0.00
CA ILE A 40 5.60 35.29 -0.25
C ILE A 40 5.70 34.50 1.08
N GLY A 41 4.66 33.73 1.41
CA GLY A 41 4.53 33.03 2.70
C GLY A 41 3.83 33.83 3.81
N TYR A 42 3.54 35.11 3.58
CA TYR A 42 2.74 35.95 4.48
C TYR A 42 1.33 36.19 3.95
N VAL A 43 0.43 36.51 4.89
CA VAL A 43 -0.93 36.98 4.62
C VAL A 43 -1.22 38.21 5.47
N TRP A 44 -2.25 38.97 5.13
CA TRP A 44 -2.71 40.04 5.99
C TRP A 44 -3.38 39.51 7.26
N SER A 45 -3.01 40.06 8.41
CA SER A 45 -3.45 39.55 9.72
C SER A 45 -4.96 39.67 9.96
N ASN A 46 -5.62 40.63 9.32
CA ASN A 46 -7.03 40.94 9.56
C ASN A 46 -8.00 39.98 8.86
N ASN A 47 -7.63 39.39 7.72
CA ASN A 47 -8.52 38.49 6.98
C ASN A 47 -7.82 37.28 6.34
N GLY A 48 -6.50 37.18 6.40
CA GLY A 48 -5.73 36.05 5.87
C GLY A 48 -5.59 36.00 4.35
N ASP A 49 -5.93 37.08 3.63
CA ASP A 49 -5.71 37.13 2.17
C ASP A 49 -4.31 37.67 1.79
N THR A 50 -3.95 37.49 0.53
CA THR A 50 -2.70 37.95 -0.09
C THR A 50 -2.91 39.11 -1.05
N ASN A 51 -4.11 39.70 -1.08
CA ASN A 51 -4.47 40.73 -2.05
C ASN A 51 -3.67 42.01 -1.79
N PRO A 52 -3.17 42.70 -2.84
CA PRO A 52 -2.54 44.00 -2.69
C PRO A 52 -3.46 45.02 -2.02
N ARG A 53 -2.90 45.84 -1.12
CA ARG A 53 -3.64 46.86 -0.36
C ARG A 53 -2.95 48.20 -0.38
N PHE A 54 -3.72 49.25 -0.16
CA PHE A 54 -3.14 50.57 -0.02
C PHE A 54 -2.45 50.71 1.33
N PHE A 55 -1.29 51.37 1.36
CA PHE A 55 -0.46 51.47 2.57
C PHE A 55 -1.10 52.16 3.77
N TRP A 56 -2.16 52.95 3.56
CA TRP A 56 -2.90 53.60 4.63
C TRP A 56 -3.94 52.67 5.28
N GLU A 57 -4.24 51.53 4.65
CA GLU A 57 -5.01 50.46 5.28
C GLU A 57 -4.10 49.84 6.35
N LYS A 58 -4.45 49.93 7.63
CA LYS A 58 -3.61 49.43 8.73
C LYS A 58 -3.44 47.92 8.66
N THR A 59 -2.40 47.46 7.97
CA THR A 59 -2.20 46.06 7.67
C THR A 59 -0.93 45.56 8.34
N LYS A 60 -1.08 44.49 9.13
CA LYS A 60 0.06 43.72 9.64
C LYS A 60 0.13 42.44 8.84
N ALA A 61 1.25 42.17 8.18
CA ALA A 61 1.48 40.86 7.58
C ALA A 61 1.86 39.85 8.68
N LYS A 62 1.35 38.63 8.58
CA LYS A 62 1.72 37.49 9.43
C LYS A 62 2.07 36.29 8.57
N TRP A 63 3.05 35.51 9.03
CA TRP A 63 3.39 34.24 8.39
C TRP A 63 2.22 33.27 8.53
N GLN A 64 1.95 32.49 7.48
CA GLN A 64 0.95 31.44 7.51
C GLN A 64 1.52 30.19 6.85
N ALA A 65 1.47 29.06 7.56
CA ALA A 65 1.90 27.76 7.06
C ALA A 65 0.95 27.23 5.96
N GLY A 66 1.50 26.42 5.05
CA GLY A 66 0.77 25.76 3.97
C GLY A 66 0.47 26.64 2.75
N LEU A 67 1.09 27.81 2.63
CA LEU A 67 1.04 28.63 1.43
C LEU A 67 2.08 28.14 0.41
N ASN A 68 1.65 27.93 -0.84
CA ASN A 68 2.55 27.54 -1.92
C ASN A 68 3.42 28.72 -2.38
N HIS A 69 4.69 28.46 -2.69
CA HIS A 69 5.54 29.44 -3.36
C HIS A 69 5.17 29.52 -4.85
N PRO A 70 5.04 30.71 -5.46
CA PRO A 70 4.57 30.85 -6.84
C PRO A 70 5.55 30.34 -7.91
N GLN A 71 6.83 30.19 -7.56
CA GLN A 71 7.92 29.82 -8.49
C GLN A 71 8.64 28.51 -8.15
N TYR A 72 8.42 27.96 -6.95
CA TYR A 72 9.17 26.79 -6.46
C TYR A 72 8.18 25.78 -5.88
N HIS A 73 8.49 24.48 -5.99
CA HIS A 73 7.68 23.40 -5.40
C HIS A 73 7.94 23.27 -3.89
N VAL A 74 7.55 24.32 -3.15
CA VAL A 74 7.71 24.42 -1.70
C VAL A 74 6.47 25.09 -1.09
N VAL A 75 6.20 24.71 0.16
CA VAL A 75 5.15 25.30 1.02
C VAL A 75 5.74 25.95 2.25
N SER A 76 5.11 27.01 2.73
CA SER A 76 5.51 27.68 3.97
C SER A 76 5.34 26.73 5.17
N SER A 77 6.36 26.65 6.01
CA SER A 77 6.34 25.80 7.20
C SER A 77 5.59 26.45 8.37
N ASP A 78 5.52 25.75 9.50
CA ASP A 78 5.05 26.27 10.79
C ASP A 78 5.97 27.36 11.39
N ARG A 79 7.20 27.50 10.87
CA ARG A 79 8.18 28.51 11.31
C ARG A 79 8.34 29.62 10.27
N GLU A 80 8.29 30.86 10.74
CA GLU A 80 8.44 32.06 9.90
C GLU A 80 9.75 32.03 9.10
N GLY A 81 9.64 32.28 7.79
CA GLY A 81 10.77 32.31 6.86
C GLY A 81 11.32 30.93 6.46
N ARG A 82 10.74 29.83 6.95
CA ARG A 82 11.17 28.47 6.59
C ARG A 82 10.18 27.81 5.64
N TRP A 83 10.72 27.19 4.60
CA TRP A 83 9.97 26.47 3.58
C TRP A 83 10.20 24.96 3.69
N ILE A 84 9.23 24.18 3.22
CA ILE A 84 9.28 22.71 3.14
C ILE A 84 9.02 22.36 1.67
N PRO A 85 9.81 21.45 1.05
CA PRO A 85 9.52 21.03 -0.31
C PRO A 85 8.20 20.30 -0.40
N ASP A 86 7.52 20.43 -1.54
CA ASP A 86 6.33 19.65 -1.84
C ASP A 86 6.66 18.14 -1.80
N ALA A 87 5.63 17.30 -1.68
CA ALA A 87 5.83 15.86 -1.71
C ALA A 87 6.60 15.44 -2.98
N GLY A 88 7.58 14.57 -2.83
CA GLY A 88 8.43 14.09 -3.93
C GLY A 88 9.58 15.02 -4.30
N TYR A 89 9.66 16.21 -3.72
CA TYR A 89 10.75 17.16 -3.93
C TYR A 89 11.74 17.18 -2.76
N ARG A 90 12.98 17.55 -3.06
CA ARG A 90 14.02 17.82 -2.07
C ARG A 90 14.80 19.07 -2.46
N PHE A 91 15.19 19.88 -1.47
CA PHE A 91 16.09 21.01 -1.71
C PHE A 91 17.42 20.55 -2.32
N THR A 92 17.89 21.29 -3.33
CA THR A 92 19.24 21.13 -3.89
C THR A 92 20.31 21.81 -3.03
N GLY A 93 19.91 22.80 -2.22
CA GLY A 93 20.77 23.58 -1.32
C GLY A 93 20.35 23.49 0.15
N ASP A 94 20.52 24.59 0.88
CA ASP A 94 20.21 24.69 2.32
C ASP A 94 18.72 24.88 2.63
N GLY A 95 17.90 25.18 1.62
CA GLY A 95 16.46 25.42 1.78
C GLY A 95 16.09 26.69 2.56
N VAL A 96 17.08 27.55 2.83
CA VAL A 96 16.91 28.82 3.57
C VAL A 96 17.19 30.00 2.66
N LYS A 97 18.27 29.96 1.88
CA LYS A 97 18.64 31.02 0.91
C LYS A 97 18.28 30.64 -0.51
N ASP A 98 18.34 29.34 -0.81
CA ASP A 98 18.01 28.78 -2.12
C ASP A 98 16.83 27.82 -1.97
N LEU A 99 15.71 28.19 -2.60
CA LEU A 99 14.47 27.40 -2.62
C LEU A 99 14.40 26.46 -3.83
N SER A 100 15.50 26.31 -4.57
CA SER A 100 15.60 25.33 -5.65
C SER A 100 15.40 23.92 -5.11
N VAL A 101 14.55 23.18 -5.80
CA VAL A 101 14.17 21.82 -5.46
C VAL A 101 14.34 20.92 -6.66
N LEU A 102 14.61 19.64 -6.39
CA LEU A 102 14.72 18.59 -7.38
C LEU A 102 13.70 17.49 -7.04
N TRP A 103 13.00 17.02 -8.07
CA TRP A 103 12.17 15.83 -7.99
C TRP A 103 13.02 14.59 -7.66
N GLN A 104 12.53 13.75 -6.76
CA GLN A 104 13.20 12.52 -6.35
C GLN A 104 12.29 11.33 -6.67
N GLU A 105 12.76 10.42 -7.52
CA GLU A 105 12.07 9.16 -7.81
C GLU A 105 12.01 8.24 -6.57
N LYS A 106 10.96 7.41 -6.48
CA LYS A 106 10.77 6.36 -5.47
C LYS A 106 10.65 6.87 -4.02
N VAL A 107 10.32 8.14 -3.84
CA VAL A 107 9.98 8.71 -2.53
C VAL A 107 8.52 8.43 -2.23
N LYS A 108 8.23 7.92 -1.02
CA LYS A 108 6.86 7.64 -0.59
C LYS A 108 6.10 8.95 -0.35
N HIS A 109 4.88 9.05 -0.87
CA HIS A 109 4.00 10.20 -0.63
C HIS A 109 3.63 10.29 0.86
N PRO A 110 3.61 11.48 1.49
CA PRO A 110 3.37 11.61 2.94
C PRO A 110 1.97 11.18 3.39
N THR A 111 0.97 11.31 2.53
CA THR A 111 -0.45 11.07 2.87
C THR A 111 -1.15 10.04 1.97
N MET A 112 -0.46 9.51 0.96
CA MET A 112 -1.04 8.58 -0.01
C MET A 112 -0.17 7.32 -0.08
N ASN A 113 -0.76 6.16 -0.38
CA ASN A 113 -0.02 4.94 -0.67
C ASN A 113 0.44 4.98 -2.12
N ALA A 114 1.43 5.83 -2.38
CA ALA A 114 2.02 6.06 -3.70
C ALA A 114 3.50 6.43 -3.56
N TYR A 115 4.25 6.23 -4.64
CA TYR A 115 5.65 6.61 -4.77
C TYR A 115 5.82 7.56 -5.96
N SER A 116 6.75 8.50 -5.85
CA SER A 116 7.09 9.39 -6.97
C SER A 116 7.65 8.58 -8.13
N SER A 117 7.17 8.87 -9.34
CA SER A 117 7.65 8.22 -10.56
C SER A 117 8.96 8.86 -11.04
N ALA A 118 9.52 8.33 -12.14
CA ALA A 118 10.68 8.92 -12.81
C ALA A 118 10.34 10.27 -13.47
N ASP A 119 9.07 10.47 -13.82
CA ASP A 119 8.57 11.70 -14.42
C ASP A 119 8.12 12.67 -13.32
N GLU A 120 8.59 13.91 -13.38
CA GLU A 120 8.29 14.92 -12.38
C GLU A 120 6.78 15.17 -12.24
N GLY A 121 6.30 15.23 -10.99
CA GLY A 121 4.89 15.47 -10.68
C GLY A 121 3.97 14.26 -10.83
N TYR A 122 4.47 13.14 -11.33
CA TYR A 122 3.69 11.90 -11.47
C TYR A 122 3.91 10.96 -10.29
N TRP A 123 2.82 10.35 -9.84
CA TRP A 123 2.83 9.40 -8.73
C TRP A 123 2.39 8.03 -9.25
N ILE A 124 3.02 6.98 -8.76
CA ILE A 124 2.67 5.58 -9.02
C ILE A 124 2.02 5.04 -7.73
N PRO A 125 0.79 4.51 -7.76
CA PRO A 125 0.19 3.94 -6.56
C PRO A 125 1.02 2.73 -6.09
N GLU A 126 1.12 2.56 -4.79
CA GLU A 126 1.68 1.35 -4.19
C GLU A 126 0.85 0.13 -4.65
N LEU A 127 1.48 -1.03 -4.76
CA LEU A 127 0.83 -2.23 -5.26
C LEU A 127 -0.47 -2.52 -4.48
N GLY A 128 -1.55 -2.85 -5.19
CA GLY A 128 -2.87 -3.06 -4.60
C GLY A 128 -3.68 -1.79 -4.33
N TYR A 129 -3.10 -0.60 -4.50
CA TYR A 129 -3.83 0.68 -4.44
C TYR A 129 -4.10 1.25 -5.83
N LYS A 130 -5.11 2.11 -5.92
CA LYS A 130 -5.38 2.97 -7.09
C LYS A 130 -5.68 4.39 -6.63
N PHE A 131 -5.51 5.37 -7.52
CA PHE A 131 -5.92 6.74 -7.23
C PHE A 131 -7.44 6.86 -7.16
N GLU A 132 -7.92 7.56 -6.15
CA GLU A 132 -9.28 8.08 -6.10
C GLU A 132 -9.28 9.45 -6.78
N ALA A 133 -10.05 9.60 -7.85
CA ALA A 133 -10.19 10.85 -8.56
C ALA A 133 -11.46 11.58 -8.12
N ASN A 134 -11.37 12.90 -7.95
CA ASN A 134 -12.55 13.74 -7.76
C ASN A 134 -13.35 13.88 -9.08
N GLN A 135 -14.44 14.66 -9.04
CA GLN A 135 -15.29 14.93 -10.21
C GLN A 135 -14.53 15.62 -11.37
N GLU A 136 -13.39 16.24 -11.09
CA GLU A 136 -12.52 16.92 -12.07
C GLU A 136 -11.40 16.00 -12.59
N GLY A 137 -11.35 14.74 -12.17
CA GLY A 137 -10.30 13.79 -12.56
C GLY A 137 -8.98 13.96 -11.82
N LYS A 138 -8.90 14.85 -10.82
CA LYS A 138 -7.70 15.05 -10.00
C LYS A 138 -7.65 14.02 -8.88
N ALA A 139 -6.50 13.38 -8.71
CA ALA A 139 -6.27 12.44 -7.60
C ALA A 139 -6.38 13.18 -6.25
N THR A 140 -7.27 12.72 -5.39
CA THR A 140 -7.47 13.24 -4.01
C THR A 140 -6.90 12.30 -2.95
N GLY A 141 -6.64 11.05 -3.30
CA GLY A 141 -6.11 10.04 -2.41
C GLY A 141 -5.83 8.73 -3.14
N THR A 142 -5.53 7.70 -2.35
CA THR A 142 -5.38 6.32 -2.84
C THR A 142 -6.31 5.41 -2.06
N ILE A 143 -6.99 4.52 -2.76
CA ILE A 143 -7.89 3.53 -2.19
C ILE A 143 -7.41 2.12 -2.52
N TRP A 144 -7.62 1.18 -1.59
CA TRP A 144 -7.31 -0.22 -1.81
C TRP A 144 -8.22 -0.80 -2.89
N ASN A 145 -7.63 -1.44 -3.90
CA ASN A 145 -8.34 -2.00 -5.04
C ASN A 145 -8.50 -3.52 -4.86
N ALA A 146 -9.35 -3.93 -3.92
CA ALA A 146 -9.62 -5.34 -3.65
C ALA A 146 -10.09 -6.07 -4.93
N GLY A 147 -9.57 -7.28 -5.14
CA GLY A 147 -9.81 -8.10 -6.32
C GLY A 147 -8.89 -7.82 -7.50
N GLU A 148 -8.07 -6.76 -7.47
CA GLU A 148 -7.09 -6.48 -8.53
C GLU A 148 -6.08 -7.63 -8.63
N GLN A 149 -5.85 -8.12 -9.84
CA GLN A 149 -4.98 -9.26 -10.12
C GLN A 149 -3.64 -8.79 -10.68
N PHE A 150 -2.55 -9.27 -10.09
CA PHE A 150 -1.19 -9.02 -10.53
C PHE A 150 -0.60 -10.30 -11.12
N ASN A 151 -0.90 -10.54 -12.40
CA ASN A 151 -0.58 -11.81 -13.09
C ASN A 151 0.91 -12.18 -13.12
N ASP A 152 1.80 -11.18 -13.14
CA ASP A 152 3.25 -11.39 -13.12
C ASP A 152 3.73 -11.84 -11.73
N LEU A 153 3.03 -11.43 -10.68
CA LEU A 153 3.30 -11.80 -9.29
C LEU A 153 2.45 -12.98 -8.81
N LYS A 154 1.46 -13.43 -9.61
CA LYS A 154 0.51 -14.50 -9.26
C LYS A 154 -0.21 -14.26 -7.93
N ILE A 155 -0.61 -13.01 -7.68
CA ILE A 155 -1.35 -12.59 -6.48
C ILE A 155 -2.55 -11.73 -6.84
N THR A 156 -3.51 -11.67 -5.92
CA THR A 156 -4.69 -10.79 -5.95
C THR A 156 -4.68 -9.90 -4.71
N ALA A 157 -5.05 -8.63 -4.87
CA ALA A 157 -5.35 -7.76 -3.72
C ALA A 157 -6.55 -8.33 -2.95
N SER A 158 -6.35 -8.75 -1.69
CA SER A 158 -7.41 -9.39 -0.91
C SER A 158 -8.53 -8.40 -0.53
N GLY A 159 -9.61 -8.90 0.09
CA GLY A 159 -10.63 -8.04 0.69
C GLY A 159 -10.14 -7.21 1.89
N ARG A 160 -8.95 -7.50 2.43
CA ARG A 160 -8.34 -6.79 3.57
C ARG A 160 -7.25 -5.83 3.06
N VAL A 161 -7.35 -4.55 3.44
CA VAL A 161 -6.41 -3.50 3.03
C VAL A 161 -4.96 -3.88 3.35
N GLY A 162 -4.09 -3.84 2.34
CA GLY A 162 -2.67 -4.15 2.48
C GLY A 162 -2.32 -5.64 2.50
N TYR A 163 -3.29 -6.54 2.30
CA TYR A 163 -3.06 -7.98 2.25
C TYR A 163 -3.28 -8.51 0.85
N PHE A 164 -2.42 -9.43 0.43
CA PHE A 164 -2.53 -10.13 -0.85
C PHE A 164 -2.86 -11.60 -0.62
N GLU A 165 -3.60 -12.17 -1.56
CA GLU A 165 -3.86 -13.60 -1.65
C GLU A 165 -3.08 -14.16 -2.84
N ALA A 166 -2.44 -15.30 -2.68
CA ALA A 166 -1.81 -15.98 -3.79
C ALA A 166 -2.89 -16.56 -4.72
N PHE A 167 -2.60 -16.62 -6.02
CA PHE A 167 -3.45 -17.32 -6.97
C PHE A 167 -3.62 -18.79 -6.57
N PRO A 168 -4.73 -19.46 -6.96
CA PRO A 168 -4.88 -20.89 -6.77
C PRO A 168 -3.65 -21.67 -7.26
N GLY A 169 -3.16 -22.60 -6.42
CA GLY A 169 -1.99 -23.43 -6.72
C GLY A 169 -0.65 -22.79 -6.34
N TYR A 170 -0.65 -21.56 -5.83
CA TYR A 170 0.54 -20.87 -5.34
C TYR A 170 0.50 -20.69 -3.82
N LEU A 171 1.69 -20.65 -3.21
CA LEU A 171 1.89 -20.24 -1.82
C LEU A 171 2.96 -19.16 -1.75
N PHE A 172 2.81 -18.21 -0.83
CA PHE A 172 3.88 -17.28 -0.49
C PHE A 172 5.08 -18.04 0.06
N SER A 173 6.24 -17.83 -0.56
CA SER A 173 7.51 -18.40 -0.08
C SER A 173 7.89 -17.81 1.28
N HIS A 174 7.62 -16.52 1.50
CA HIS A 174 7.89 -15.79 2.73
C HIS A 174 6.77 -14.77 3.02
N PRO A 175 5.66 -15.19 3.65
CA PRO A 175 4.46 -14.37 3.84
C PRO A 175 4.71 -12.98 4.47
N ASP A 176 5.74 -12.85 5.31
CA ASP A 176 6.03 -11.61 6.04
C ASP A 176 7.12 -10.74 5.39
N LYS A 177 7.73 -11.18 4.28
CA LYS A 177 8.92 -10.52 3.72
C LYS A 177 8.73 -10.01 2.29
N ASN A 178 8.05 -10.76 1.44
CA ASN A 178 7.90 -10.43 0.04
C ASN A 178 6.58 -10.98 -0.53
N LEU A 179 6.31 -10.60 -1.76
CA LEU A 179 5.14 -11.04 -2.52
C LEU A 179 5.49 -12.22 -3.45
N ASP A 180 6.60 -12.89 -3.19
CA ASP A 180 7.07 -13.99 -4.03
C ASP A 180 6.28 -15.25 -3.69
N VAL A 181 5.56 -15.75 -4.70
CA VAL A 181 4.79 -16.98 -4.59
C VAL A 181 5.41 -18.08 -5.43
N VAL A 182 5.20 -19.32 -5.00
CA VAL A 182 5.74 -20.52 -5.65
C VAL A 182 4.60 -21.48 -5.94
N TRP A 183 4.56 -21.97 -7.18
CA TRP A 183 3.65 -23.04 -7.56
C TRP A 183 3.97 -24.28 -6.71
N THR A 184 2.99 -24.72 -5.92
CA THR A 184 3.19 -25.82 -4.98
C THR A 184 2.22 -26.94 -5.34
N PRO A 185 2.71 -28.11 -5.80
CA PRO A 185 1.87 -29.25 -6.13
C PRO A 185 1.06 -29.76 -4.92
N GLY A 186 -0.16 -30.23 -5.18
CA GLY A 186 -1.06 -30.83 -4.18
C GLY A 186 -2.02 -29.85 -3.50
N LEU A 187 -1.99 -28.56 -3.82
CA LEU A 187 -2.92 -27.57 -3.27
C LEU A 187 -4.29 -27.66 -3.92
N ALA A 188 -5.33 -27.64 -3.10
CA ALA A 188 -6.71 -27.66 -3.56
C ALA A 188 -7.08 -26.42 -4.38
N HIS A 189 -7.82 -26.59 -5.48
CA HIS A 189 -8.43 -25.46 -6.17
C HIS A 189 -9.64 -24.95 -5.35
N PRO A 190 -9.76 -23.63 -5.07
CA PRO A 190 -10.83 -23.11 -4.21
C PRO A 190 -12.23 -23.27 -4.81
N VAL A 191 -12.34 -23.29 -6.14
CA VAL A 191 -13.62 -23.47 -6.87
C VAL A 191 -13.86 -24.93 -7.27
N TYR A 192 -12.82 -25.75 -7.37
CA TYR A 192 -12.89 -27.12 -7.89
C TYR A 192 -12.27 -28.08 -6.86
N PRO A 193 -13.00 -28.48 -5.81
CA PRO A 193 -12.44 -29.21 -4.68
C PRO A 193 -11.78 -30.56 -5.07
N ASP A 194 -12.25 -31.17 -6.16
CA ASP A 194 -11.71 -32.40 -6.74
C ASP A 194 -10.48 -32.16 -7.62
N SER A 195 -9.90 -30.97 -7.59
CA SER A 195 -8.71 -30.62 -8.33
C SER A 195 -7.61 -30.11 -7.41
N VAL A 196 -6.39 -30.55 -7.69
CA VAL A 196 -5.18 -30.06 -7.02
C VAL A 196 -4.14 -29.60 -8.03
N SER A 197 -3.27 -28.67 -7.62
CA SER A 197 -2.14 -28.25 -8.44
C SER A 197 -1.23 -29.44 -8.75
N GLY A 198 -0.90 -29.64 -10.04
CA GLY A 198 -0.01 -30.69 -10.51
C GLY A 198 1.46 -30.33 -10.32
N SER A 199 2.35 -31.21 -10.78
CA SER A 199 3.82 -30.99 -10.73
C SER A 199 4.31 -29.89 -11.67
N THR A 200 3.50 -29.48 -12.64
CA THR A 200 3.81 -28.44 -13.63
C THR A 200 2.96 -27.21 -13.34
N GLU A 201 3.56 -26.02 -13.38
CA GLU A 201 2.87 -24.75 -13.14
C GLU A 201 1.66 -24.58 -14.08
N GLY A 202 0.52 -24.19 -13.50
CA GLY A 202 -0.73 -23.99 -14.22
C GLY A 202 -1.47 -25.27 -14.61
N VAL A 203 -0.88 -26.45 -14.38
CA VAL A 203 -1.55 -27.75 -14.64
C VAL A 203 -2.31 -28.18 -13.40
N TRP A 204 -3.61 -28.40 -13.57
CA TRP A 204 -4.48 -28.93 -12.53
C TRP A 204 -4.76 -30.39 -12.77
N VAL A 205 -4.59 -31.24 -11.75
CA VAL A 205 -4.88 -32.67 -11.83
C VAL A 205 -6.09 -32.99 -10.95
N SER A 206 -6.86 -34.01 -11.33
CA SER A 206 -7.93 -34.48 -10.46
C SER A 206 -7.29 -35.01 -9.18
N ARG A 207 -7.82 -34.59 -8.04
CA ARG A 207 -7.51 -35.19 -6.75
C ARG A 207 -8.02 -36.62 -6.84
N VAL A 208 -7.11 -37.54 -7.13
CA VAL A 208 -7.36 -38.95 -6.88
C VAL A 208 -7.42 -39.04 -5.36
N LEU A 209 -8.62 -38.99 -4.81
CA LEU A 209 -8.81 -39.39 -3.43
C LEU A 209 -8.18 -40.78 -3.34
N PRO A 210 -7.34 -41.06 -2.31
CA PRO A 210 -6.84 -42.41 -2.12
C PRO A 210 -8.05 -43.31 -2.23
N GLN A 211 -8.02 -44.23 -3.20
CA GLN A 211 -9.14 -45.09 -3.48
C GLN A 211 -9.48 -45.73 -2.14
N GLN A 212 -10.70 -45.45 -1.63
CA GLN A 212 -11.14 -46.07 -0.40
C GLN A 212 -10.92 -47.57 -0.61
N PRO A 213 -10.21 -48.26 0.31
CA PRO A 213 -9.97 -49.68 0.12
C PRO A 213 -11.32 -50.34 -0.13
N SER A 214 -11.38 -51.18 -1.16
CA SER A 214 -12.60 -51.93 -1.43
C SER A 214 -12.93 -52.82 -0.23
N ALA A 215 -14.18 -53.26 -0.12
CA ALA A 215 -14.55 -54.28 0.85
C ALA A 215 -13.59 -55.50 0.81
N GLY A 216 -13.18 -55.89 -0.40
CA GLY A 216 -12.19 -56.94 -0.62
C GLY A 216 -10.82 -56.62 -0.05
N ASP A 217 -10.32 -55.39 -0.21
CA ASP A 217 -9.01 -54.97 0.31
C ASP A 217 -8.97 -55.05 1.84
N HIS A 218 -10.04 -54.60 2.51
CA HIS A 218 -10.20 -54.71 3.96
C HIS A 218 -10.21 -56.17 4.43
N ILE A 219 -10.95 -57.04 3.74
CA ILE A 219 -11.01 -58.48 4.06
C ILE A 219 -9.65 -59.15 3.87
N VAL A 220 -8.98 -58.92 2.73
CA VAL A 220 -7.66 -59.49 2.44
C VAL A 220 -6.62 -59.02 3.46
N LYS A 221 -6.60 -57.72 3.78
CA LYS A 221 -5.72 -57.15 4.80
C LYS A 221 -5.98 -57.79 6.17
N GLY A 222 -7.24 -57.93 6.56
CA GLY A 222 -7.61 -58.55 7.83
C GLY A 222 -7.14 -60.01 7.95
N PHE A 223 -7.31 -60.81 6.90
CA PHE A 223 -6.80 -62.18 6.86
C PHE A 223 -5.26 -62.25 6.84
N ALA A 224 -4.60 -61.36 6.11
CA ALA A 224 -3.14 -61.29 6.09
C ALA A 224 -2.57 -61.00 7.48
N ILE A 225 -3.16 -60.04 8.22
CA ILE A 225 -2.76 -59.72 9.59
C ILE A 225 -2.94 -60.94 10.50
N ALA A 226 -4.09 -61.63 10.42
CA ALA A 226 -4.35 -62.82 11.21
C ALA A 226 -3.39 -63.98 10.89
N ALA A 227 -3.05 -64.17 9.61
CA ALA A 227 -2.09 -65.19 9.18
C ALA A 227 -0.68 -64.89 9.71
N ILE A 228 -0.23 -63.64 9.65
CA ILE A 228 1.06 -63.21 10.22
C ILE A 228 1.09 -63.46 11.73
N ALA A 229 0.03 -63.10 12.45
CA ALA A 229 -0.06 -63.35 13.89
C ALA A 229 0.07 -64.84 14.23
N ASN A 230 -0.60 -65.72 13.47
CA ASN A 230 -0.50 -67.17 13.65
C ASN A 230 0.91 -67.72 13.35
N ILE A 231 1.61 -67.17 12.34
CA ILE A 231 3.00 -67.56 12.04
C ILE A 231 3.92 -67.15 13.19
N ILE A 232 3.75 -65.94 13.74
CA ILE A 232 4.55 -65.46 14.88
C ILE A 232 4.35 -66.38 16.09
N GLU A 233 3.11 -66.74 16.43
CA GLU A 233 2.82 -67.65 17.54
C GLU A 233 3.44 -69.04 17.35
N TRP A 234 3.40 -69.56 16.12
CA TRP A 234 4.03 -70.84 15.80
C TRP A 234 5.55 -70.82 15.98
N ILE A 235 6.20 -69.71 15.58
CA ILE A 235 7.64 -69.53 15.74
C ILE A 235 8.01 -69.31 17.22
N SER A 236 7.24 -68.51 17.96
CA SER A 236 7.52 -68.19 19.36
C SER A 236 7.15 -69.31 20.33
N GLY A 237 6.25 -70.23 19.92
CA GLY A 237 5.74 -71.31 20.76
C GLY A 237 4.73 -70.86 21.82
N GLU A 238 4.47 -69.55 21.95
CA GLU A 238 3.53 -68.97 22.90
C GLU A 238 2.78 -67.78 22.28
N SER A 239 1.48 -67.70 22.53
CA SER A 239 0.67 -66.51 22.26
C SER A 239 1.05 -65.40 23.25
N ASN A 240 1.21 -64.17 22.76
CA ASN A 240 1.48 -63.02 23.63
C ASN A 240 0.54 -61.86 23.33
N HIS A 241 0.65 -60.79 24.12
CA HIS A 241 -0.18 -59.60 23.97
C HIS A 241 -0.11 -59.01 22.54
N TYR A 242 1.04 -59.10 21.88
CA TYR A 242 1.25 -58.55 20.55
C TYR A 242 0.47 -59.33 19.48
N THR A 243 0.54 -60.67 19.48
CA THR A 243 -0.18 -61.49 18.49
C THR A 243 -1.70 -61.44 18.68
N ASN A 244 -2.17 -61.31 19.93
CA ASN A 244 -3.59 -61.10 20.23
C ASN A 244 -4.10 -59.75 19.69
N SER A 245 -3.34 -58.67 19.87
CA SER A 245 -3.69 -57.34 19.32
C SER A 245 -3.78 -57.37 17.79
N MET A 246 -2.84 -58.04 17.12
CA MET A 246 -2.87 -58.17 15.66
C MET A 246 -4.12 -58.93 15.18
N LYS A 247 -4.50 -60.02 15.85
CA LYS A 247 -5.73 -60.75 15.52
C LYS A 247 -6.98 -59.91 15.68
N GLU A 248 -7.04 -59.08 16.73
CA GLU A 248 -8.14 -58.13 16.95
C GLU A 248 -8.22 -57.09 15.84
N ASP A 249 -7.09 -56.49 15.45
CA ASP A 249 -7.03 -55.52 14.37
C ASP A 249 -7.38 -56.16 13.02
N GLY A 250 -6.93 -57.40 12.78
CA GLY A 250 -7.33 -58.18 11.61
C GLY A 250 -8.83 -58.44 11.57
N ALA A 251 -9.44 -58.79 12.70
CA ALA A 251 -10.89 -59.00 12.80
C ALA A 251 -11.69 -57.72 12.55
N LYS A 252 -11.21 -56.56 13.04
CA LYS A 252 -11.82 -55.25 12.77
C LYS A 252 -11.79 -54.91 11.28
N GLU A 253 -10.68 -55.16 10.59
CA GLU A 253 -10.56 -54.93 9.15
C GLU A 253 -11.53 -55.83 8.35
N VAL A 254 -11.62 -57.12 8.69
CA VAL A 254 -12.61 -58.02 8.06
C VAL A 254 -14.05 -57.54 8.32
N LEU A 255 -14.36 -57.07 9.53
CA LEU A 255 -15.68 -56.56 9.87
C LEU A 255 -16.02 -55.29 9.07
N ILE A 256 -15.09 -54.34 8.96
CA ILE A 256 -15.24 -53.12 8.14
C ILE A 256 -15.52 -53.50 6.69
N GLY A 257 -14.70 -54.38 6.11
CA GLY A 257 -14.89 -54.83 4.72
C GLY A 257 -16.21 -55.56 4.51
N SER A 258 -16.65 -56.38 5.48
CA SER A 258 -17.94 -57.08 5.39
C SER A 258 -19.13 -56.13 5.44
N ILE A 259 -19.09 -55.12 6.31
CA ILE A 259 -20.13 -54.08 6.39
C ILE A 259 -20.18 -53.29 5.08
N GLN A 260 -19.03 -52.92 4.53
CA GLN A 260 -18.95 -52.21 3.27
C GLN A 260 -19.49 -53.04 2.09
N ALA A 261 -19.19 -54.34 2.02
CA ALA A 261 -19.73 -55.24 1.00
C ALA A 261 -21.27 -55.33 1.03
N ILE A 262 -21.87 -55.23 2.22
CA ILE A 262 -23.33 -55.22 2.38
C ILE A 262 -23.93 -53.91 1.85
N GLN A 263 -23.22 -52.78 2.02
CA GLN A 263 -23.68 -51.47 1.55
C GLN A 263 -23.53 -51.27 0.04
N GLU A 264 -22.60 -52.00 -0.58
CA GLU A 264 -22.33 -51.94 -2.03
C GLU A 264 -23.31 -52.79 -2.88
N ASN A 265 -24.14 -53.65 -2.26
CA ASN A 265 -25.14 -54.52 -2.93
C ASN A 265 -26.58 -54.07 -2.66
#